data_AF-A0ABD1B4C4-F1
#
_entry.id   AF-A0ABD1B4C4-F1
#
_cell.length_a   1.000
_cell.length_b   1.000
_cell.length_c   1.000
_cell.angle_alpha   90.00
_cell.angle_beta   90.00
_cell.angle_gamma   90.00
#
_symmetry.space_group_name_H-M   'P 1'
#
loop_
_entity.id
_entity.type
_entity.pdbx_description
1 polymer ?
#
loop_
_entity_poly.entity_id
_entity_poly.type
_entity_poly.pdbx_seq_one_letter_code
_entity_poly.pdbx_strand_id
1 'polypeptide(L)'
;MEKRASAKVAWQDICLPKSEGGLGLRDFVIWNKALNLRPLWLLLAGSESLWVAWNTEHRLKSTNVWAAEVQSNTSWIWKNLMNL
;
A
#
# COMPACT_ATOMS: atom_id res chain seq x y z
N MET A 1 44.60 3.74 -3.14
CA MET A 1 43.18 3.83 -3.50
C MET A 1 42.41 4.24 -2.26
N GLU A 2 41.95 5.47 -2.18
CA GLU A 2 41.14 5.95 -1.05
C GLU A 2 39.82 5.18 -1.02
N LYS A 3 39.52 4.53 0.11
CA LYS A 3 38.23 3.89 0.33
C LYS A 3 37.18 4.97 0.54
N ARG A 4 36.23 5.11 -0.40
CA ARG A 4 35.00 5.89 -0.17
C ARG A 4 34.25 5.27 1.02
N ALA A 5 34.26 5.96 2.16
CA ALA A 5 33.43 5.60 3.29
C ALA A 5 31.97 5.92 2.94
N SER A 6 31.17 4.88 2.69
CA SER A 6 29.72 5.03 2.54
C SER A 6 29.08 4.88 3.92
N ALA A 7 28.45 5.95 4.41
CA ALA A 7 27.65 5.90 5.62
C ALA A 7 26.30 5.23 5.30
N LYS A 8 26.02 4.09 5.93
CA LYS A 8 24.71 3.45 5.86
C LYS A 8 23.80 4.13 6.87
N VAL A 9 22.73 4.75 6.40
CA VAL A 9 21.69 5.38 7.23
C VAL A 9 20.39 4.62 7.04
N ALA A 10 19.61 4.43 8.10
CA ALA A 10 18.33 3.75 7.98
C ALA A 10 17.34 4.62 7.18
N TRP A 11 16.48 3.98 6.39
CA TRP A 11 15.46 4.68 5.60
C TRP A 11 14.51 5.52 6.47
N GLN A 12 14.19 5.00 7.66
CA GLN A 12 13.33 5.68 8.63
C GLN A 12 13.92 7.02 9.08
N ASP A 13 15.23 7.06 9.36
CA ASP A 13 15.93 8.29 9.77
C ASP A 13 15.96 9.33 8.64
N ILE A 14 16.12 8.89 7.39
CA ILE A 14 16.12 9.76 6.22
C ILE A 14 14.74 10.41 6.00
N CYS A 15 13.66 9.72 6.38
CA CYS A 15 12.29 10.23 6.23
C CYS A 15 11.90 11.27 7.30
N LEU A 16 12.67 11.39 8.39
CA LEU A 16 12.41 12.40 9.41
C LEU A 16 12.52 13.82 8.83
N PRO A 17 11.81 14.81 9.42
CA PRO A 17 11.97 16.20 9.06
C PRO A 17 13.43 16.66 9.16
N LYS A 18 13.79 17.68 8.35
CA LYS A 18 15.13 18.27 8.42
C LYS A 18 15.47 18.86 9.80
N SER A 19 14.47 19.32 10.54
CA SER A 19 14.62 19.80 11.92
C SER A 19 15.01 18.69 12.91
N GLU A 20 14.74 17.44 12.56
CA GLU A 20 15.04 16.25 13.38
C GLU A 20 16.28 15.49 12.86
N GLY A 21 17.01 16.06 11.89
CA GLY A 21 18.23 15.48 11.33
C GLY A 21 18.00 14.53 10.14
N GLY A 22 16.77 14.39 9.66
CA GLY A 22 16.46 13.64 8.44
C GLY A 22 16.56 14.49 7.16
N LEU A 23 16.20 13.90 6.02
CA LEU A 23 16.14 14.60 4.73
C LEU A 23 14.73 15.10 4.39
N GLY A 24 13.72 14.77 5.18
CA GLY A 24 12.31 15.07 4.93
C GLY A 24 11.75 14.29 3.75
N LEU A 25 12.33 13.12 3.44
CA LEU A 25 11.78 12.25 2.41
C LEU A 25 10.50 11.57 2.89
N ARG A 26 9.68 11.14 1.94
CA ARG A 26 8.42 10.48 2.24
C ARG A 26 8.67 8.99 2.47
N ASP A 27 8.22 8.46 3.61
CA ASP A 27 8.27 7.02 3.84
C ASP A 27 7.29 6.30 2.92
N PHE A 28 7.83 5.67 1.87
CA PHE A 28 7.04 4.95 0.87
C PHE A 28 6.24 3.78 1.44
N VAL A 29 6.66 3.17 2.55
CA VAL A 29 5.91 2.07 3.18
C VAL A 29 4.61 2.62 3.77
N ILE A 30 4.71 3.68 4.57
CA ILE A 30 3.53 4.36 5.15
C ILE A 30 2.67 4.94 4.04
N TRP A 31 3.30 5.51 3.01
CA TRP A 31 2.57 6.12 1.92
C TRP A 31 1.80 5.14 1.06
N ASN A 32 2.39 3.99 0.75
CA ASN A 32 1.73 2.94 0.01
C ASN A 32 0.49 2.45 0.77
N LYS A 33 0.59 2.24 2.09
CA LYS A 33 -0.57 1.90 2.93
C LYS A 33 -1.68 2.95 2.82
N ALA A 34 -1.33 4.23 3.02
CA ALA A 34 -2.29 5.33 2.90
C ALA A 34 -2.98 5.40 1.53
N LEU A 35 -2.23 5.17 0.44
CA LEU A 35 -2.78 5.16 -0.91
C LEU A 35 -3.73 3.99 -1.17
N ASN A 36 -3.49 2.82 -0.57
CA ASN A 36 -4.37 1.65 -0.72
C ASN A 36 -5.66 1.77 0.11
N LEU A 37 -5.68 2.58 1.18
CA LEU A 37 -6.89 2.79 1.99
C LEU A 37 -8.06 3.39 1.18
N ARG A 38 -7.77 4.24 0.19
CA ARG A 38 -8.83 4.86 -0.64
C ARG A 38 -9.60 3.82 -1.49
N PRO A 39 -8.96 3.00 -2.33
CA PRO A 39 -9.64 1.94 -3.06
C PRO A 39 -10.30 0.90 -2.13
N LEU A 40 -9.68 0.57 -1.00
CA LEU A 40 -10.30 -0.29 0.01
C LEU A 40 -11.61 0.30 0.56
N TRP A 41 -11.59 1.60 0.89
CA TRP A 41 -12.78 2.31 1.34
C TRP A 41 -13.88 2.34 0.28
N LEU A 42 -13.55 2.57 -0.99
CA LEU A 42 -14.54 2.56 -2.09
C LEU A 42 -15.21 1.19 -2.22
N LEU A 43 -14.46 0.11 -2.03
CA LEU A 43 -14.98 -1.27 -1.99
C LEU A 43 -15.94 -1.47 -0.81
N LEU A 44 -15.53 -1.09 0.40
CA LEU A 44 -16.33 -1.25 1.62
C LEU A 44 -17.60 -0.39 1.60
N ALA A 45 -17.51 0.82 1.06
CA ALA A 45 -18.63 1.75 0.93
C ALA A 45 -19.58 1.40 -0.23
N GLY A 46 -19.27 0.39 -1.05
CA GLY A 46 -20.12 -0.01 -2.17
C GLY A 46 -20.29 1.07 -3.24
N SER A 47 -19.23 1.81 -3.55
CA SER A 47 -19.28 2.87 -4.58
C SER A 47 -19.74 2.31 -5.94
N GLU A 48 -20.55 3.08 -6.67
CA GLU A 48 -21.01 2.75 -8.04
C GLU A 48 -19.92 2.76 -9.12
N SER A 49 -18.64 2.85 -8.73
CA SER A 49 -17.55 2.75 -9.69
C SER A 49 -17.51 1.36 -10.35
N LEU A 50 -17.22 1.33 -11.66
CA LEU A 50 -17.06 0.08 -12.41
C LEU A 50 -16.01 -0.85 -11.77
N TRP A 51 -14.94 -0.28 -11.21
CA TRP A 51 -13.91 -1.05 -10.53
C TRP A 51 -14.46 -1.76 -9.29
N VAL A 52 -15.27 -1.10 -8.47
CA VAL A 52 -15.92 -1.73 -7.30
C VAL A 52 -16.92 -2.80 -7.75
N ALA A 53 -17.77 -2.52 -8.73
CA ALA A 53 -18.73 -3.49 -9.26
C ALA A 53 -18.02 -4.75 -9.79
N TRP A 54 -16.96 -4.57 -10.60
CA TRP A 54 -16.20 -5.69 -11.15
C TRP A 54 -15.53 -6.52 -10.07
N ASN A 55 -14.86 -5.89 -9.09
CA ASN A 55 -14.19 -6.63 -8.01
C ASN A 55 -15.20 -7.31 -7.08
N THR A 56 -16.35 -6.69 -6.83
CA THR A 56 -17.40 -7.30 -6.00
C THR A 56 -17.91 -8.58 -6.65
N GLU A 57 -18.22 -8.54 -7.94
CA GLU A 57 -18.71 -9.70 -8.69
C GLU A 57 -17.63 -10.79 -8.87
N HIS A 58 -16.43 -10.41 -9.29
CA HIS A 58 -15.41 -11.37 -9.74
C HIS A 58 -14.46 -11.83 -8.61
N ARG A 59 -14.18 -10.96 -7.63
CA ARG A 59 -13.23 -11.24 -6.54
C ARG A 59 -13.94 -11.59 -5.24
N LEU A 60 -14.93 -10.79 -4.84
CA LEU A 60 -15.63 -11.02 -3.58
C LEU A 60 -16.71 -12.10 -3.70
N LYS A 61 -17.39 -12.24 -4.84
CA LYS A 61 -18.39 -13.30 -5.08
C LYS A 61 -19.42 -13.47 -3.94
N SER A 62 -19.95 -12.36 -3.45
CA SER A 62 -20.86 -12.29 -2.28
C SER A 62 -20.25 -12.50 -0.90
N THR A 63 -18.92 -12.57 -0.79
CA THR A 63 -18.20 -12.50 0.49
C THR A 63 -17.86 -11.04 0.84
N ASN A 64 -17.41 -10.81 2.07
CA ASN A 64 -16.88 -9.52 2.47
C ASN A 64 -15.36 -9.45 2.22
N VAL A 65 -14.81 -8.24 2.19
CA VAL A 65 -13.39 -7.98 1.92
C VAL A 65 -12.45 -8.76 2.84
N TRP A 66 -12.83 -8.99 4.09
CA TRP A 66 -12.00 -9.67 5.10
C TRP A 66 -12.01 -11.20 4.94
N ALA A 67 -13.06 -11.74 4.32
CA ALA A 67 -13.22 -13.17 4.05
C ALA A 67 -12.80 -13.55 2.62
N ALA A 68 -12.38 -12.58 1.81
CA ALA A 68 -12.02 -12.81 0.41
C ALA A 68 -10.72 -13.60 0.28
N GLU A 69 -10.77 -14.74 -0.40
CA GLU A 69 -9.57 -15.54 -0.65
C GLU A 69 -8.66 -14.89 -1.70
N VAL A 70 -7.39 -14.67 -1.33
CA VAL A 70 -6.38 -14.12 -2.24
C VAL A 70 -5.78 -15.24 -3.08
N GLN A 71 -6.29 -15.41 -4.30
CA GLN A 71 -5.71 -16.36 -5.26
C GLN A 71 -4.32 -15.91 -5.72
N SER A 72 -3.45 -16.87 -6.02
CA SER A 72 -2.08 -16.60 -6.48
C SER A 72 -2.01 -15.86 -7.82
N ASN A 73 -3.02 -16.02 -8.68
CA ASN A 73 -3.15 -15.36 -9.99
C ASN A 73 -3.78 -13.95 -9.93
N THR A 74 -4.05 -13.40 -8.74
CA THR A 74 -4.61 -12.06 -8.58
C THR A 74 -3.57 -10.97 -8.86
N SER A 75 -4.04 -9.78 -9.26
CA SER A 75 -3.16 -8.63 -9.46
C SER A 75 -2.43 -8.25 -8.17
N TRP A 76 -1.19 -7.76 -8.27
CA TRP A 76 -0.42 -7.32 -7.10
C TRP A 76 -1.14 -6.26 -6.26
N ILE A 77 -1.88 -5.35 -6.91
CA ILE A 77 -2.70 -4.33 -6.23
C ILE A 77 -3.77 -4.98 -5.36
N TRP A 78 -4.49 -5.99 -5.88
CA TRP A 78 -5.47 -6.74 -5.10
C TRP A 78 -4.84 -7.43 -3.89
N LYS A 79 -3.66 -8.05 -4.07
CA LYS A 79 -2.93 -8.69 -2.96
C LYS A 79 -2.57 -7.69 -1.86
N ASN A 80 -2.10 -6.49 -2.23
CA ASN A 80 -1.81 -5.45 -1.24
C ASN A 80 -3.07 -4.93 -0.56
N LEU A 81 -4.17 -4.76 -1.30
CA LEU A 81 -5.44 -4.33 -0.73
C LEU A 81 -5.97 -5.29 0.34
N MET A 82 -5.78 -6.60 0.14
CA MET A 82 -6.21 -7.63 1.09
C MET A 82 -5.20 -7.88 2.23
N ASN A 83 -3.97 -7.37 2.12
CA ASN A 83 -2.87 -7.56 3.09
C ASN A 83 -2.42 -6.24 3.74
N LEU A 84 -3.33 -5.26 3.85
CA LEU A 84 -3.04 -3.90 4.31
C LEU A 84 -2.70 -3.84 5.80
#